data_AF-A0A7V9J4B3-F1
#
_entry.id   AF-A0A7V9J4B3-F1
#
_cell.length_a   1.000
_cell.length_b   1.000
_cell.length_c   1.000
_cell.angle_alpha   90.00
_cell.angle_beta   90.00
_cell.angle_gamma   90.00
#
_symmetry.space_group_name_H-M   'P 1'
#
loop_
_entity.id
_entity.type
_entity.pdbx_description
1 polymer ?
#
loop_
_entity_poly.entity_id
_entity_poly.type
_entity_poly.pdbx_seq_one_letter_code
_entity_poly.pdbx_strand_id
1 'polypeptide(L)'
;SGAYDLVALESSPRQILRRKVENYVGSASIEAIRKASPVTYVDANVSPLYVIASDDESMPPEQMPSLIRQLQAVGATNFKQLLRKNSQRHAFGNWPEVSAEVLDFLKQELGAPGSAARSSGTQSRNEARLSSRWALRLRRS
;
A
#
# COMPACT_ATOMS: atom_id res chain seq x y z
N SER A 1 -10.26 -4.50 2.98
CA SER A 1 -9.88 -3.34 3.81
C SER A 1 -8.95 -2.47 3.00
N GLY A 2 -9.04 -1.16 3.14
CA GLY A 2 -8.37 -0.21 2.27
C GLY A 2 -7.63 0.88 3.04
N ALA A 3 -6.55 1.42 2.47
CA ALA A 3 -5.80 2.51 3.06
C ALA A 3 -5.97 3.78 2.21
N TYR A 4 -6.35 4.89 2.84
CA TYR A 4 -6.78 6.10 2.14
C TYR A 4 -6.12 7.34 2.73
N ASP A 5 -5.57 8.20 1.88
CA ASP A 5 -5.20 9.57 2.23
C ASP A 5 -6.29 10.53 1.74
N LEU A 6 -6.64 11.52 2.56
CA LEU A 6 -7.66 12.52 2.23
C LEU A 6 -7.20 13.49 1.14
N VAL A 7 -5.90 13.75 1.03
CA VAL A 7 -5.35 14.54 -0.10
C VAL A 7 -5.65 13.83 -1.41
N ALA A 8 -5.77 12.50 -1.39
CA ALA A 8 -6.19 11.75 -2.54
C ALA A 8 -7.71 11.84 -2.79
N LEU A 9 -8.57 12.06 -1.80
CA LEU A 9 -10.03 11.99 -1.95
C LEU A 9 -10.69 13.27 -2.47
N GLU A 10 -9.98 14.40 -2.52
CA GLU A 10 -10.53 15.71 -2.93
C GLU A 10 -10.46 15.99 -4.45
N SER A 11 -9.74 15.17 -5.23
CA SER A 11 -9.67 15.36 -6.69
C SER A 11 -10.89 14.77 -7.43
N SER A 12 -11.48 15.53 -8.37
CA SER A 12 -12.71 15.23 -9.14
C SER A 12 -12.86 13.80 -9.68
N PRO A 13 -11.81 13.08 -10.16
CA PRO A 13 -11.95 11.69 -10.62
C PRO A 13 -12.28 10.66 -9.51
N ARG A 14 -12.26 11.05 -8.22
CA ARG A 14 -12.27 10.12 -7.08
C ARG A 14 -13.56 10.14 -6.24
N GLN A 15 -14.63 10.75 -6.74
CA GLN A 15 -15.93 10.73 -6.05
C GLN A 15 -16.52 9.32 -5.88
N ILE A 16 -16.25 8.40 -6.81
CA ILE A 16 -16.68 6.98 -6.70
C ILE A 16 -15.96 6.29 -5.55
N LEU A 17 -14.64 6.52 -5.42
CA LEU A 17 -13.84 6.01 -4.32
C LEU A 17 -14.33 6.59 -2.99
N ARG A 18 -14.57 7.89 -2.94
CA ARG A 18 -15.12 8.58 -1.78
C ARG A 18 -16.43 7.93 -1.31
N ARG A 19 -17.39 7.73 -2.22
CA ARG A 19 -18.68 7.11 -1.87
C ARG A 19 -18.52 5.68 -1.34
N LYS A 20 -17.60 4.89 -1.90
CA LYS A 20 -17.27 3.55 -1.36
C LYS A 20 -16.71 3.61 0.05
N VAL A 21 -15.84 4.58 0.34
CA VAL A 21 -15.27 4.80 1.67
C VAL A 21 -16.34 5.28 2.65
N GLU A 22 -17.17 6.24 2.27
CA GLU A 22 -18.28 6.74 3.11
C GLU A 22 -19.24 5.62 3.49
N ASN A 23 -19.60 4.75 2.54
CA ASN A 23 -20.44 3.58 2.80
C ASN A 23 -19.77 2.57 3.76
N TYR A 24 -18.46 2.36 3.62
CA TYR A 24 -17.71 1.45 4.50
C TYR A 24 -17.60 2.00 5.93
N VAL A 25 -17.35 3.30 6.07
CA VAL A 25 -17.21 3.98 7.38
C VAL A 25 -18.59 4.23 8.02
N GLY A 26 -19.66 4.28 7.22
CA GLY A 26 -20.99 4.69 7.67
C GLY A 26 -21.10 6.19 7.95
N SER A 27 -20.19 6.99 7.39
CA SER A 27 -20.13 8.43 7.63
C SER A 27 -19.49 9.18 6.46
N ALA A 28 -20.02 10.38 6.17
CA ALA A 28 -19.39 11.35 5.26
C ALA A 28 -18.40 12.29 5.97
N SER A 29 -18.27 12.19 7.29
CA SER A 29 -17.35 13.02 8.07
C SER A 29 -15.90 12.71 7.70
N ILE A 30 -15.16 13.74 7.30
CA ILE A 30 -13.73 13.64 6.97
C ILE A 30 -12.92 13.10 8.16
N GLU A 31 -13.27 13.50 9.37
CA GLU A 31 -12.62 13.02 10.59
C GLU A 31 -12.89 11.53 10.81
N ALA A 32 -14.14 11.08 10.62
CA ALA A 32 -14.50 9.67 10.73
C ALA A 32 -13.78 8.82 9.67
N ILE A 33 -13.73 9.31 8.43
CA ILE A 33 -12.99 8.68 7.33
C ILE A 33 -11.49 8.58 7.65
N ARG A 34 -10.89 9.64 8.19
CA ARG A 34 -9.49 9.65 8.61
C ARG A 34 -9.24 8.62 9.70
N LYS A 35 -10.06 8.59 10.75
CA LYS A 35 -9.97 7.64 11.87
C LYS A 35 -10.16 6.18 11.43
N ALA A 36 -10.90 5.93 10.36
CA ALA A 36 -11.08 4.58 9.82
C ALA A 36 -9.92 4.12 8.91
N SER A 37 -9.03 5.03 8.50
CA SER A 37 -7.95 4.72 7.56
C SER A 37 -6.69 4.22 8.28
N PRO A 38 -6.12 3.06 7.89
CA PRO A 38 -4.84 2.58 8.41
C PRO A 38 -3.68 3.57 8.26
N VAL A 39 -3.73 4.46 7.27
CA VAL A 39 -2.73 5.51 7.03
C VAL A 39 -2.53 6.40 8.26
N THR A 40 -3.55 6.56 9.10
CA THR A 40 -3.53 7.42 10.29
C THR A 40 -2.71 6.81 11.44
N TYR A 41 -2.47 5.50 11.42
CA TYR A 41 -1.90 4.77 12.56
C TYR A 41 -0.52 4.17 12.28
N VAL A 42 0.02 4.35 11.07
CA VAL A 42 1.37 3.87 10.73
C VAL A 42 2.43 4.89 11.15
N ASP A 43 3.49 4.38 11.76
CA ASP A 43 4.68 5.13 12.14
C ASP A 43 5.96 4.35 11.74
N ALA A 44 7.13 4.86 12.14
CA ALA A 44 8.42 4.25 11.86
C ALA A 44 8.58 2.82 12.42
N ASN A 45 7.83 2.48 13.47
CA ASN A 45 7.94 1.23 14.23
C ASN A 45 6.81 0.25 13.88
N VAL A 46 6.22 0.38 12.69
CA VAL A 46 5.19 -0.55 12.23
C VAL A 46 5.69 -2.00 12.29
N SER A 47 4.84 -2.91 12.75
CA SER A 47 5.06 -4.34 12.61
C SER A 47 5.26 -4.73 11.13
N PRO A 48 5.94 -5.86 10.84
CA PRO A 48 6.19 -6.30 9.47
C PRO A 48 4.90 -6.29 8.64
N LEU A 49 4.91 -5.49 7.56
CA LEU A 49 3.73 -5.28 6.73
C LEU A 49 3.99 -5.73 5.29
N TYR A 50 3.16 -6.64 4.78
CA TYR A 50 3.19 -7.01 3.37
C TYR A 50 1.93 -6.49 2.67
N VAL A 51 2.09 -5.42 1.89
CA VAL A 51 0.97 -4.75 1.20
C VAL A 51 0.81 -5.33 -0.20
N ILE A 52 -0.35 -5.92 -0.48
CA ILE A 52 -0.65 -6.50 -1.80
C ILE A 52 -1.87 -5.79 -2.39
N ALA A 53 -1.75 -5.38 -3.64
CA ALA A 53 -2.86 -4.91 -4.45
C ALA A 53 -2.88 -5.65 -5.79
N SER A 54 -4.04 -5.68 -6.43
CA SER A 54 -4.19 -6.14 -7.81
C SER A 54 -4.75 -4.99 -8.66
N ASP A 55 -4.31 -4.87 -9.90
CA ASP A 55 -5.09 -4.15 -10.90
C ASP A 55 -6.24 -5.04 -11.42
N ASP A 56 -7.28 -4.43 -12.00
CA ASP A 56 -8.50 -5.10 -12.50
C ASP A 56 -9.45 -5.69 -11.42
N GLU A 57 -9.50 -5.06 -10.23
CA GLU A 57 -10.42 -5.44 -9.15
C GLU A 57 -11.35 -4.30 -8.70
N SER A 58 -12.41 -4.67 -7.97
CA SER A 58 -13.41 -3.74 -7.44
C SER A 58 -12.85 -2.76 -6.40
N MET A 59 -11.71 -3.10 -5.79
CA MET A 59 -10.92 -2.19 -4.97
C MET A 59 -9.89 -1.45 -5.83
N PRO A 60 -9.98 -0.11 -5.93
CA PRO A 60 -9.03 0.67 -6.69
C PRO A 60 -7.60 0.50 -6.15
N PRO A 61 -6.59 0.17 -6.98
CA PRO A 61 -5.20 0.06 -6.55
C PRO A 61 -4.65 1.37 -5.96
N GLU A 62 -5.33 2.50 -6.17
CA GLU A 62 -5.02 3.85 -5.67
C GLU A 62 -4.94 3.96 -4.14
N GLN A 63 -5.47 2.97 -3.41
CA GLN A 63 -5.37 2.90 -1.95
C GLN A 63 -3.96 2.52 -1.49
N MET A 64 -3.31 1.60 -2.20
CA MET A 64 -1.96 1.14 -1.86
C MET A 64 -0.94 2.31 -1.89
N PRO A 65 -0.87 3.17 -2.95
CA PRO A 65 0.02 4.32 -2.97
C PRO A 65 -0.10 5.27 -1.77
N SER A 66 -1.29 5.40 -1.18
CA SER A 66 -1.50 6.26 -0.01
C SER A 66 -0.78 5.70 1.21
N LEU A 67 -0.93 4.39 1.46
CA LEU A 67 -0.24 3.70 2.55
C LEU A 67 1.27 3.68 2.37
N ILE A 68 1.73 3.33 1.17
CA ILE A 68 3.16 3.26 0.86
C ILE A 68 3.83 4.61 1.05
N ARG A 69 3.19 5.70 0.56
CA ARG A 69 3.72 7.05 0.74
C ARG A 69 3.86 7.41 2.22
N GLN A 70 2.87 7.07 3.03
CA GLN A 70 2.92 7.34 4.46
C GLN A 70 4.02 6.52 5.15
N LEU A 71 4.13 5.22 4.84
CA LEU A 71 5.20 4.35 5.37
C LEU A 71 6.60 4.90 5.02
N GLN A 72 6.78 5.37 3.78
CA GLN A 72 8.01 6.02 3.37
C GLN A 72 8.25 7.36 4.09
N ALA A 73 7.20 8.17 4.26
CA ALA A 73 7.28 9.47 4.92
C ALA A 73 7.64 9.37 6.41
N VAL A 74 7.14 8.34 7.10
CA VAL A 74 7.48 8.06 8.51
C VAL A 74 8.78 7.27 8.66
N GLY A 75 9.44 6.89 7.56
CA GLY A 75 10.70 6.15 7.60
C GLY A 75 10.57 4.69 8.03
N ALA A 76 9.38 4.09 7.86
CA ALA A 76 9.19 2.67 8.12
C ALA A 76 10.07 1.84 7.18
N THR A 77 10.84 0.90 7.72
CA THR A 77 11.69 -0.02 6.93
C THR A 77 11.14 -1.43 6.86
N ASN A 78 10.16 -1.76 7.70
CA ASN A 78 9.65 -3.10 7.88
C ASN A 78 8.40 -3.37 7.03
N PHE A 79 8.47 -3.05 5.74
CA PHE A 79 7.37 -3.33 4.83
C PHE A 79 7.85 -3.77 3.44
N LYS A 80 7.02 -4.59 2.79
CA LYS A 80 7.11 -4.93 1.36
C LYS A 80 5.80 -4.58 0.66
N GLN A 81 5.89 -4.36 -0.65
CA GLN A 81 4.73 -4.07 -1.49
C GLN A 81 4.74 -4.93 -2.75
N LEU A 82 3.57 -5.37 -3.20
CA LEU A 82 3.39 -6.07 -4.45
C LEU A 82 2.12 -5.59 -5.16
N LEU A 83 2.27 -5.10 -6.39
CA LEU A 83 1.16 -4.86 -7.31
C LEU A 83 1.08 -6.03 -8.31
N ARG A 84 0.04 -6.85 -8.17
CA ARG A 84 -0.29 -7.89 -9.16
C ARG A 84 -0.94 -7.24 -10.37
N LYS A 85 -0.47 -7.63 -11.56
CA LYS A 85 -1.03 -7.18 -12.83
C LYS A 85 -1.91 -8.26 -13.46
N ASN A 86 -2.96 -7.83 -14.14
CA ASN A 86 -3.97 -8.64 -14.82
C ASN A 86 -4.56 -9.73 -13.91
N SER A 87 -4.84 -9.42 -12.65
CA SER A 87 -5.37 -10.40 -11.71
C SER A 87 -6.79 -10.04 -11.31
N GLN A 88 -7.72 -10.93 -11.66
CA GLN A 88 -9.16 -10.71 -11.44
C GLN A 88 -9.66 -11.22 -10.08
N ARG A 89 -8.77 -11.66 -9.17
CA ARG A 89 -9.15 -12.31 -7.91
C ARG A 89 -8.19 -12.03 -6.75
N HIS A 90 -8.72 -11.40 -5.69
CA HIS A 90 -7.95 -10.98 -4.53
C HIS A 90 -7.91 -12.05 -3.43
N ALA A 91 -7.12 -13.11 -3.61
CA ALA A 91 -6.92 -14.08 -2.54
C ALA A 91 -5.63 -14.89 -2.73
N PHE A 92 -4.99 -15.27 -1.61
CA PHE A 92 -3.83 -16.18 -1.63
C PHE A 92 -4.11 -17.51 -2.31
N GLY A 93 -5.36 -17.99 -2.28
CA GLY A 93 -5.76 -19.19 -3.03
C GLY A 93 -5.55 -19.08 -4.54
N ASN A 94 -5.48 -17.85 -5.09
CA ASN A 94 -5.19 -17.60 -6.51
C ASN A 94 -3.71 -17.23 -6.76
N TRP A 95 -2.93 -17.01 -5.71
CA TRP A 95 -1.53 -16.56 -5.77
C TRP A 95 -0.63 -17.37 -4.83
N PRO A 96 -0.50 -18.69 -5.05
CA PRO A 96 0.28 -19.56 -4.16
C PRO A 96 1.74 -19.10 -4.02
N GLU A 97 2.33 -18.56 -5.08
CA GLU A 97 3.69 -18.01 -5.07
C GLU A 97 3.81 -16.77 -4.16
N VAL A 98 2.79 -15.91 -4.15
CA VAL A 98 2.76 -14.72 -3.30
C VAL A 98 2.55 -15.12 -1.84
N SER A 99 1.72 -16.13 -1.60
CA SER A 99 1.51 -16.67 -0.25
C SER A 99 2.82 -17.18 0.37
N ALA A 100 3.63 -17.92 -0.40
CA ALA A 100 4.94 -18.37 0.03
C ALA A 100 5.89 -17.21 0.34
N GLU A 101 5.96 -16.21 -0.55
CA GLU A 101 6.80 -15.02 -0.35
C GLU A 101 6.41 -14.21 0.90
N VAL A 102 5.11 -14.04 1.14
CA VAL A 102 4.61 -13.35 2.34
C VAL A 102 4.99 -14.10 3.60
N LEU A 103 4.82 -15.43 3.61
CA LEU A 103 5.17 -16.25 4.76
C LEU A 103 6.68 -16.18 5.06
N ASP A 104 7.52 -16.21 4.03
CA ASP A 104 8.97 -16.13 4.21
C ASP A 104 9.40 -14.75 4.72
N PHE A 105 8.80 -13.66 4.22
CA PHE A 105 9.00 -12.32 4.76
C PHE A 105 8.62 -12.24 6.24
N LEU A 106 7.43 -12.71 6.60
CA LEU A 106 6.96 -12.65 7.99
C LEU A 106 7.82 -13.50 8.93
N LYS A 107 8.26 -14.69 8.50
CA LYS A 107 9.19 -15.53 9.28
C LYS A 107 10.52 -14.83 9.49
N GLN A 108 11.06 -14.18 8.46
CA GLN A 108 12.32 -13.46 8.56
C GLN A 108 12.22 -12.30 9.55
N GLU A 109 11.16 -11.50 9.47
CA GLU A 109 11.02 -10.29 10.28
C GLU A 109 10.54 -10.55 11.71
N LEU A 110 9.69 -11.58 11.92
CA LEU A 110 9.18 -11.94 13.25
C LEU A 110 10.07 -12.98 13.97
N GLY A 111 10.83 -13.79 13.23
CA GLY A 111 11.69 -14.83 13.77
C GLY A 111 13.13 -14.40 14.03
N ALA A 112 13.53 -13.20 13.63
CA ALA A 112 14.89 -12.70 13.88
C ALA A 112 15.05 -12.21 15.35
N PRO A 113 15.97 -12.79 16.15
CA PRO A 113 16.32 -12.22 17.44
C PRO A 113 17.02 -10.88 17.20
N GLY A 114 16.28 -9.78 17.36
CA GLY A 114 16.75 -8.42 17.19
C GLY A 114 16.55 -7.84 15.78
N SER A 115 15.30 -7.69 15.33
CA SER A 115 14.97 -6.69 14.28
C SER A 115 14.94 -5.27 14.88
N ALA A 116 16.05 -4.88 15.50
CA ALA A 116 16.43 -3.48 15.63
C ALA A 116 17.63 -3.28 14.70
N ALA A 117 17.41 -2.51 13.64
CA ALA A 117 18.44 -2.00 12.72
C ALA A 117 19.31 -3.05 12.00
N ARG A 118 18.89 -3.50 10.80
CA ARG A 118 19.84 -3.99 9.80
C ARG A 118 19.62 -3.40 8.40
N SER A 119 20.46 -2.40 8.15
CA SER A 119 21.24 -2.17 6.91
C SER A 119 20.49 -2.04 5.58
N SER A 120 20.35 -0.78 5.18
CA SER A 120 20.64 -0.28 3.83
C SER A 120 21.53 -1.21 3.00
N GLY A 121 21.02 -1.69 1.88
CA GLY A 121 21.84 -2.31 0.84
C GLY A 121 21.18 -3.49 0.15
N THR A 122 20.26 -3.21 -0.77
CA THR A 122 20.26 -3.69 -2.17
C THR A 122 18.96 -3.18 -2.79
N GLN A 123 19.01 -1.90 -3.15
CA GLN A 123 18.12 -1.29 -4.12
C GLN A 123 18.36 -2.03 -5.45
N SER A 124 17.66 -3.14 -5.64
CA SER A 124 17.84 -4.00 -6.81
C SER A 124 17.47 -3.19 -8.06
N ARG A 125 18.36 -3.25 -9.05
CA ARG A 125 18.48 -2.44 -10.29
C ARG A 125 17.22 -2.30 -11.17
N ASN A 126 16.07 -2.80 -10.74
CA ASN A 126 14.83 -2.82 -11.50
C ASN A 126 13.87 -1.65 -11.19
N GLU A 127 14.03 -0.91 -10.08
CA GLU A 127 13.14 0.22 -9.74
C GLU A 127 13.44 1.53 -10.48
N ALA A 128 14.71 1.79 -10.84
CA ALA A 128 15.11 3.04 -11.50
C ALA A 128 14.46 3.25 -12.88
N ARG A 129 14.09 2.15 -13.56
CA ARG A 129 13.39 2.20 -14.85
C ARG A 129 11.88 2.44 -14.72
N LEU A 130 11.28 2.09 -13.58
CA LEU A 130 9.85 2.29 -13.35
C LEU A 130 9.55 3.70 -12.83
N SER A 131 10.42 4.26 -11.98
CA SER A 131 10.28 5.65 -11.51
C SER A 131 10.40 6.69 -12.64
N SER A 132 11.21 6.40 -13.67
CA SER A 132 11.43 7.31 -14.81
C SER A 132 10.26 7.36 -15.80
N ARG A 133 9.38 6.34 -15.83
CA ARG A 133 8.23 6.32 -16.76
C ARG A 133 6.96 6.97 -16.21
N TRP A 134 6.88 7.21 -14.90
CA TRP A 134 5.73 7.87 -14.27
C TRP A 134 5.89 9.38 -14.09
N ALA A 135 7.13 9.90 -13.99
CA ALA A 135 7.39 11.34 -13.98
C ALA A 135 7.02 12.04 -15.31
N LEU A 136 7.02 11.31 -16.43
CA LEU A 136 6.71 11.88 -17.75
C LEU A 136 5.21 11.99 -18.07
N ARG A 137 4.33 11.31 -17.32
CA ARG A 137 2.88 11.30 -17.59
C ARG A 137 2.10 12.40 -16.84
N LEU A 138 2.76 13.16 -15.96
CA LEU A 138 2.15 14.29 -15.22
C LEU A 138 2.55 15.68 -15.74
N ARG A 139 3.23 15.76 -16.90
CA ARG A 139 3.55 17.03 -17.59
C ARG A 139 2.73 17.28 -18.87
N ARG A 140 1.80 16.38 -19.20
CA ARG A 140 0.89 16.51 -20.35
C ARG A 140 -0.48 15.95 -20.00
N SER A 141 -1.24 16.69 -19.21
CA SER A 141 -2.71 16.66 -19.13
C SER A 141 -3.17 17.85 -18.30
#